data_AF-A0AAJ8BRS6-F1
#
_entry.id   AF-A0AAJ8BRS6-F1
#
_cell.length_a   1.000
_cell.length_b   1.000
_cell.length_c   1.000
_cell.angle_alpha   90.00
_cell.angle_beta   90.00
_cell.angle_gamma   90.00
#
_symmetry.space_group_name_H-M   'P 1'
#
loop_
_entity.id
_entity.type
_entity.pdbx_description
1 polymer ?
#
loop_
_entity_poly.entity_id
_entity_poly.type
_entity_poly.pdbx_seq_one_letter_code
_entity_poly.pdbx_strand_id
1 'polypeptide(L)'
;MRNRATQHLSKPKVRQSWSKWNLYNMKRFSVKNPMFRTHFQQKWDAKSIARGYHGEQVSEKHWVRMFSPRIRSVVPMDPAKLAKDDADADQLERPFPYTQATFAPLERRLDVAVFRAMFASSTRQARQFVIHGAVTVNGKKMRYPGYLLNPGDLFQVEPERVMFATGAPKDKYDRRAARVAEKEAEKEAEKKAEEAEEAKEESEAKEEDKQEVQSPRQTLQAMLSQAKNIMADSKSVLPAKRKQELRGFQKAVRRVLSRSDSNVLADNLEAQFSELTLLLKAKKAEKTKKSGNKERQDTTSANSEKSTDTKAATEVDSETQPGDKLSEAFRQAAENPEQEVDTSELTDEEFKILRRALIQMRDNPIDHSKPYATPWRPRDFMSAFATIPRYLEVNPKACAAVYLRHPVVRPGLSEVPSPFNLATGALAYHWYLRRR
;
A
#
# COMPACT_ATOMS: atom_id res chain seq x y z
N MET A 1 15.59 1.57 -27.05
CA MET A 1 17.00 1.17 -26.84
C MET A 1 17.20 0.64 -25.42
N ARG A 2 17.39 -0.68 -25.24
CA ARG A 2 17.79 -1.23 -23.94
C ARG A 2 19.26 -0.88 -23.71
N ASN A 3 19.54 0.10 -22.86
CA ASN A 3 20.90 0.30 -22.36
C ASN A 3 21.38 -1.00 -21.72
N ARG A 4 22.54 -1.50 -22.18
CA ARG A 4 23.25 -2.68 -21.66
C ARG A 4 23.11 -2.77 -20.14
N ALA A 5 22.88 -3.97 -19.62
CA ALA A 5 22.67 -4.24 -18.20
C ALA A 5 23.64 -3.40 -17.33
N THR A 6 23.10 -2.51 -16.51
CA THR A 6 23.91 -1.52 -15.77
C THR A 6 24.84 -2.15 -14.72
N GLN A 7 24.64 -3.44 -14.42
CA GLN A 7 25.26 -4.23 -13.36
C GLN A 7 25.86 -5.54 -13.91
N HIS A 8 26.77 -5.45 -14.88
CA HIS A 8 27.49 -6.63 -15.38
C HIS A 8 28.38 -7.27 -14.29
N LEU A 9 28.48 -8.60 -14.31
CA LEU A 9 29.30 -9.38 -13.37
C LEU A 9 30.71 -9.66 -13.90
N SER A 10 31.01 -9.43 -15.17
CA SER A 10 32.37 -9.60 -15.70
C SER A 10 33.32 -8.50 -15.21
N LYS A 11 32.83 -7.25 -15.12
CA LYS A 11 33.59 -6.10 -14.62
C LYS A 11 32.87 -5.50 -13.42
N PRO A 12 33.46 -5.51 -12.20
CA PRO A 12 32.82 -4.95 -11.03
C PRO A 12 32.61 -3.45 -11.21
N LYS A 13 31.34 -3.04 -11.23
CA LYS A 13 30.96 -1.63 -11.26
C LYS A 13 29.94 -1.37 -10.18
N VAL A 14 30.26 -0.39 -9.34
CA VAL A 14 29.38 0.06 -8.25
C VAL A 14 28.43 1.13 -8.79
N ARG A 15 27.16 1.03 -8.41
CA ARG A 15 26.04 1.86 -8.86
C ARG A 15 25.23 2.39 -7.67
N GLN A 16 24.48 3.46 -7.89
CA GLN A 16 23.48 3.95 -6.94
C GLN A 16 22.18 3.12 -7.07
N SER A 17 22.21 1.88 -6.58
CA SER A 17 21.07 0.95 -6.64
C SER A 17 21.12 -0.12 -5.55
N TRP A 18 19.99 -0.55 -5.01
CA TRP A 18 19.90 -1.62 -3.99
C TRP A 18 19.81 -3.03 -4.56
N SER A 19 20.33 -3.23 -5.77
CA SER A 19 20.31 -4.54 -6.43
C SER A 19 21.26 -5.51 -5.75
N LYS A 20 20.85 -6.79 -5.65
CA LYS A 20 21.72 -7.88 -5.19
C LYS A 20 23.04 -7.97 -5.98
N TRP A 21 22.99 -7.69 -7.27
CA TRP A 21 24.17 -7.70 -8.14
C TRP A 21 25.10 -6.51 -7.87
N ASN A 22 24.53 -5.36 -7.50
CA ASN A 22 25.31 -4.21 -7.09
C ASN A 22 25.98 -4.45 -5.74
N LEU A 23 25.26 -5.05 -4.78
CA LEU A 23 25.83 -5.45 -3.48
C LEU A 23 27.00 -6.42 -3.66
N TYR A 24 26.81 -7.44 -4.49
CA TYR A 24 27.88 -8.38 -4.85
C TYR A 24 29.08 -7.66 -5.50
N ASN A 25 28.80 -6.73 -6.42
CA ASN A 25 29.85 -5.92 -7.04
C ASN A 25 30.58 -5.03 -6.05
N MET A 26 29.90 -4.46 -5.03
CA MET A 26 30.53 -3.68 -3.98
C MET A 26 31.46 -4.52 -3.12
N LYS A 27 31.05 -5.73 -2.73
CA LYS A 27 31.86 -6.63 -1.91
C LYS A 27 33.18 -7.02 -2.59
N ARG A 28 33.15 -7.27 -3.89
CA ARG A 28 34.34 -7.66 -4.68
C ARG A 28 35.07 -6.47 -5.32
N PHE A 29 34.57 -5.25 -5.12
CA PHE A 29 35.10 -4.08 -5.79
C PHE A 29 36.54 -3.84 -5.31
N SER A 30 37.48 -3.76 -6.23
CA SER A 30 38.86 -3.43 -5.95
C SER A 30 39.37 -2.43 -6.97
N VAL A 31 40.14 -1.46 -6.48
CA VAL A 31 40.81 -0.47 -7.33
C VAL A 31 42.11 -1.09 -7.85
N LYS A 32 42.43 -0.87 -9.12
CA LYS A 32 43.67 -1.37 -9.70
C LYS A 32 44.88 -0.74 -8.99
N ASN A 33 45.94 -1.52 -8.83
CA ASN A 33 47.17 -1.03 -8.20
C ASN A 33 47.73 0.18 -8.99
N PRO A 34 47.89 1.36 -8.35
CA PRO A 34 48.39 2.56 -9.03
C PRO A 34 49.85 2.45 -9.46
N MET A 35 50.66 1.59 -8.83
CA MET A 35 52.10 1.44 -9.11
C MET A 35 52.39 1.04 -10.57
N PHE A 36 51.53 0.22 -11.17
CA PHE A 36 51.68 -0.27 -12.55
C PHE A 36 50.89 0.55 -13.58
N ARG A 37 50.49 1.78 -13.22
CA ARG A 37 49.62 2.63 -14.04
C ARG A 37 50.24 4.01 -14.18
N THR A 38 50.20 4.55 -15.40
CA THR A 38 50.58 5.96 -15.61
C THR A 38 49.57 6.88 -14.93
N HIS A 39 49.97 8.12 -14.63
CA HIS A 39 49.07 9.09 -13.99
C HIS A 39 47.77 9.32 -14.80
N PHE A 40 47.86 9.35 -16.14
CA PHE A 40 46.67 9.42 -17.00
C PHE A 40 45.75 8.20 -16.81
N GLN A 41 46.32 6.99 -16.81
CA GLN A 41 45.54 5.76 -16.60
C GLN A 41 44.89 5.73 -15.21
N GLN A 42 45.60 6.18 -14.18
CA GLN A 42 45.05 6.31 -12.82
C GLN A 42 43.86 7.27 -12.78
N LYS A 43 43.99 8.46 -13.38
CA LYS A 43 42.89 9.44 -13.47
C LYS A 43 41.70 8.90 -14.28
N TRP A 44 41.96 8.24 -15.41
CA TRP A 44 40.92 7.63 -16.24
C TRP A 44 40.16 6.54 -15.50
N ASP A 45 40.88 5.66 -14.79
CA ASP A 45 40.28 4.60 -13.98
C ASP A 45 39.44 5.19 -12.85
N ALA A 46 39.97 6.18 -12.11
CA ALA A 46 39.24 6.88 -11.06
C ALA A 46 37.97 7.58 -11.57
N LYS A 47 38.06 8.28 -12.71
CA LYS A 47 36.91 8.89 -13.38
C LYS A 47 35.85 7.84 -13.74
N SER A 48 36.25 6.76 -14.40
CA SER A 48 35.37 5.68 -14.85
C SER A 48 34.63 5.01 -13.69
N ILE A 49 35.35 4.76 -12.60
CA ILE A 49 34.82 4.20 -11.34
C ILE A 49 33.85 5.20 -10.70
N ALA A 50 34.30 6.43 -10.46
CA ALA A 50 33.54 7.43 -9.72
C ALA A 50 32.25 7.82 -10.44
N ARG A 51 32.29 8.09 -11.75
CA ARG A 51 31.10 8.33 -12.59
C ARG A 51 30.20 7.12 -12.73
N GLY A 52 30.76 5.94 -12.49
CA GLY A 52 29.98 4.72 -12.43
C GLY A 52 28.93 4.76 -11.32
N TYR A 53 29.28 5.33 -10.16
CA TYR A 53 28.35 5.48 -9.04
C TYR A 53 27.65 6.84 -9.09
N HIS A 54 28.44 7.92 -9.17
CA HIS A 54 27.96 9.29 -9.12
C HIS A 54 27.37 9.71 -10.47
N GLY A 55 26.04 9.76 -10.56
CA GLY A 55 25.32 10.33 -11.70
C GLY A 55 25.44 9.52 -12.98
N GLU A 56 25.31 8.18 -12.92
CA GLU A 56 25.27 7.28 -14.09
C GLU A 56 24.29 7.77 -15.17
N GLN A 57 23.15 8.33 -14.75
CA GLN A 57 22.09 8.84 -15.61
C GLN A 57 22.43 10.17 -16.31
N VAL A 58 23.47 10.86 -15.88
CA VAL A 58 23.88 12.17 -16.40
C VAL A 58 24.94 11.95 -17.48
N SER A 59 24.76 12.56 -18.66
CA SER A 59 25.77 12.50 -19.72
C SER A 59 27.06 13.21 -19.31
N GLU A 60 28.20 12.77 -19.84
CA GLU A 60 29.50 13.38 -19.48
C GLU A 60 29.57 14.86 -19.83
N LYS A 61 28.98 15.28 -20.96
CA LYS A 61 28.88 16.68 -21.37
C LYS A 61 28.12 17.54 -20.35
N HIS A 62 27.02 17.03 -19.80
CA HIS A 62 26.27 17.74 -18.77
C HIS A 62 27.01 17.75 -17.43
N TRP A 63 27.64 16.64 -17.05
CA TRP A 63 28.44 16.58 -15.83
C TRP A 63 29.59 17.60 -15.85
N VAL A 64 30.36 17.69 -16.95
CA VAL A 64 31.46 18.64 -17.07
C VAL A 64 31.01 20.10 -16.91
N ARG A 65 29.79 20.44 -17.32
CA ARG A 65 29.21 21.78 -17.12
C ARG A 65 28.75 22.03 -15.68
N MET A 66 28.35 20.99 -14.96
CA MET A 66 27.92 21.08 -13.56
C MET A 66 29.07 21.00 -12.57
N PHE A 67 30.18 20.39 -12.96
CA PHE A 67 31.37 20.27 -12.13
C PHE A 67 31.86 21.65 -11.67
N SER A 68 32.06 21.78 -10.36
CA SER A 68 32.61 23.00 -9.76
C SER A 68 33.96 22.70 -9.13
N PRO A 69 35.02 23.47 -9.46
CA PRO A 69 36.29 23.43 -8.73
C PRO A 69 36.18 23.95 -7.30
N ARG A 70 35.11 24.68 -6.96
CA ARG A 70 34.93 25.26 -5.62
C ARG A 70 34.24 24.25 -4.71
N ILE A 71 35.01 23.64 -3.81
CA ILE A 71 34.51 22.70 -2.80
C ILE A 71 34.11 23.46 -1.53
N ARG A 72 32.91 23.21 -1.02
CA ARG A 72 32.40 23.85 0.21
C ARG A 72 32.83 23.05 1.44
N SER A 73 33.34 23.75 2.45
CA SER A 73 33.70 23.16 3.74
C SER A 73 33.20 24.03 4.89
N VAL A 74 33.10 23.41 6.06
CA VAL A 74 32.66 24.06 7.31
C VAL A 74 33.60 23.64 8.43
N VAL A 75 34.04 24.61 9.22
CA VAL A 75 34.81 24.41 10.44
C VAL A 75 33.82 24.50 11.61
N PRO A 76 33.68 23.44 12.44
CA PRO A 76 32.94 23.55 13.69
C PRO A 76 33.79 24.35 14.70
N MET A 77 33.20 25.38 15.30
CA MET A 77 33.79 26.13 16.41
C MET A 77 32.91 25.93 17.65
N ASP A 78 33.54 25.66 18.79
CA ASP A 78 32.83 25.43 20.05
C ASP A 78 32.70 26.76 20.81
N PRO A 79 31.47 27.26 21.06
CA PRO A 79 31.27 28.51 21.77
C PRO A 79 31.92 28.54 23.16
N ALA A 80 32.00 27.39 23.85
CA ALA A 80 32.60 27.33 25.18
C ALA A 80 34.11 27.54 25.16
N LYS A 81 34.79 27.12 24.08
CA LYS A 81 36.23 27.31 23.90
C LYS A 81 36.54 28.73 23.46
N LEU A 82 35.77 29.25 22.49
CA LEU A 82 35.86 30.64 22.05
C LEU A 82 35.68 31.66 23.19
N ALA A 83 34.87 31.32 24.20
CA ALA A 83 34.69 32.20 25.35
C ALA A 83 35.87 32.16 26.35
N LYS A 84 36.65 31.08 26.34
CA LYS A 84 37.77 30.87 27.26
C LYS A 84 39.08 31.40 26.68
N ASP A 85 39.33 31.11 25.41
CA ASP A 85 40.57 31.41 24.72
C ASP A 85 40.25 32.22 23.44
N ASP A 86 40.90 33.38 23.24
CA ASP A 86 40.69 34.25 22.06
C ASP A 86 41.18 33.61 20.73
N ALA A 87 41.91 32.49 20.79
CA ALA A 87 42.46 31.80 19.64
C ALA A 87 42.37 30.27 19.76
N ASP A 88 41.57 29.66 18.88
CA ASP A 88 41.48 28.20 18.71
C ASP A 88 42.67 27.68 17.87
N ALA A 89 43.83 27.45 18.48
CA ALA A 89 45.01 26.96 17.75
C ALA A 89 45.01 25.43 17.51
N ASP A 90 44.29 24.63 18.32
CA ASP A 90 44.61 23.21 18.51
C ASP A 90 43.54 22.19 18.03
N GLN A 91 42.53 22.60 17.26
CA GLN A 91 41.32 21.78 17.08
C GLN A 91 41.22 20.94 15.80
N LEU A 92 42.20 21.01 14.88
CA LEU A 92 42.16 20.22 13.63
C LEU A 92 42.86 18.87 13.76
N GLU A 93 42.37 18.02 14.66
CA GLU A 93 42.87 16.64 14.84
C GLU A 93 42.71 15.78 13.57
N ARG A 94 41.76 16.12 12.68
CA ARG A 94 41.42 15.32 11.50
C ARG A 94 41.46 16.15 10.21
N PRO A 95 42.12 15.64 9.14
CA PRO A 95 42.17 16.34 7.88
C PRO A 95 40.80 16.41 7.20
N PHE A 96 40.58 17.46 6.41
CA PHE A 96 39.38 17.61 5.60
C PHE A 96 39.44 16.74 4.34
N PRO A 97 38.45 15.86 4.10
CA PRO A 97 38.38 15.06 2.88
C PRO A 97 37.79 15.85 1.70
N TYR A 98 38.42 16.97 1.30
CA TYR A 98 37.89 17.87 0.26
C TYR A 98 37.50 17.13 -1.02
N THR A 99 38.38 16.27 -1.51
CA THR A 99 38.22 15.60 -2.81
C THR A 99 37.06 14.60 -2.87
N GLN A 100 36.50 14.17 -1.73
CA GLN A 100 35.28 13.35 -1.71
C GLN A 100 34.04 14.15 -2.12
N ALA A 101 34.06 15.47 -1.96
CA ALA A 101 32.96 16.35 -2.35
C ALA A 101 33.00 16.76 -3.83
N THR A 102 33.85 16.12 -4.66
CA THR A 102 33.91 16.35 -6.12
C THR A 102 32.53 16.25 -6.78
N PHE A 103 31.68 15.33 -6.31
CA PHE A 103 30.35 15.08 -6.86
C PHE A 103 29.21 15.75 -6.09
N ALA A 104 29.52 16.67 -5.15
CA ALA A 104 28.53 17.45 -4.40
C ALA A 104 27.45 18.13 -5.29
N PRO A 105 27.77 18.67 -6.49
CA PRO A 105 26.74 19.27 -7.35
C PRO A 105 25.65 18.30 -7.80
N LEU A 106 25.93 16.99 -7.89
CA LEU A 106 24.93 15.99 -8.29
C LEU A 106 23.88 15.75 -7.20
N GLU A 107 24.27 15.87 -5.93
CA GLU A 107 23.36 15.67 -4.79
C GLU A 107 22.28 16.76 -4.69
N ARG A 108 22.44 17.88 -5.41
CA ARG A 108 21.39 18.90 -5.54
C ARG A 108 20.25 18.49 -6.47
N ARG A 109 20.46 17.51 -7.34
CA ARG A 109 19.43 17.13 -8.32
C ARG A 109 18.29 16.41 -7.61
N LEU A 110 17.06 16.70 -8.03
CA LEU A 110 15.85 16.07 -7.47
C LEU A 110 15.88 14.54 -7.57
N ASP A 111 16.34 13.99 -8.70
CA ASP A 111 16.43 12.52 -8.86
C ASP A 111 17.43 11.85 -7.90
N VAL A 112 18.53 12.53 -7.58
CA VAL A 112 19.51 12.02 -6.61
C VAL A 112 18.99 12.21 -5.19
N ALA A 113 18.40 13.35 -4.86
CA ALA A 113 17.83 13.60 -3.53
C ALA A 113 16.73 12.60 -3.15
N VAL A 114 15.83 12.26 -4.09
CA VAL A 114 14.79 11.23 -3.89
C VAL A 114 15.40 9.85 -3.60
N PHE A 115 16.50 9.48 -4.28
CA PHE A 115 17.23 8.25 -3.98
C PHE A 115 17.90 8.29 -2.59
N ARG A 116 18.51 9.41 -2.22
CA ARG A 116 19.16 9.59 -0.91
C ARG A 116 18.19 9.63 0.27
N ALA A 117 16.95 10.07 0.03
CA ALA A 117 15.87 10.00 1.01
C ALA A 117 15.27 8.58 1.19
N MET A 118 15.83 7.57 0.52
CA MET A 118 15.35 6.17 0.57
C MET A 118 13.93 5.97 0.01
N PHE A 119 13.44 6.90 -0.83
CA PHE A 119 12.13 6.79 -1.49
C PHE A 119 12.15 5.97 -2.80
N ALA A 120 13.35 5.68 -3.31
CA ALA A 120 13.54 4.89 -4.53
C ALA A 120 14.71 3.91 -4.37
N SER A 121 14.62 2.74 -5.02
CA SER A 121 15.67 1.71 -4.93
C SER A 121 16.93 2.04 -5.75
N SER A 122 16.83 2.99 -6.68
CA SER A 122 17.94 3.44 -7.53
C SER A 122 17.69 4.86 -8.04
N THR A 123 18.75 5.56 -8.44
CA THR A 123 18.61 6.89 -9.06
C THR A 123 17.88 6.87 -10.39
N ARG A 124 17.94 5.76 -11.13
CA ARG A 124 17.16 5.59 -12.37
C ARG A 124 15.67 5.43 -12.08
N GLN A 125 15.31 4.71 -11.02
CA GLN A 125 13.92 4.61 -10.58
C GLN A 125 13.41 5.95 -10.04
N ALA A 126 14.22 6.66 -9.25
CA ALA A 126 13.89 8.01 -8.78
C ALA A 126 13.63 8.97 -9.96
N ARG A 127 14.48 8.91 -10.99
CA ARG A 127 14.29 9.68 -12.23
C ARG A 127 12.95 9.33 -12.91
N GLN A 128 12.57 8.06 -12.96
CA GLN A 128 11.28 7.64 -13.50
C GLN A 128 10.11 8.22 -12.69
N PHE A 129 10.19 8.17 -11.36
CA PHE A 129 9.16 8.76 -10.49
C PHE A 129 8.95 10.25 -10.77
N VAL A 130 10.06 11.00 -10.93
CA VAL A 130 9.99 12.41 -11.31
C VAL A 130 9.36 12.58 -12.70
N ILE A 131 9.80 11.84 -13.73
CA ILE A 131 9.28 11.97 -15.10
C ILE A 131 7.77 11.64 -15.18
N HIS A 132 7.34 10.59 -14.50
CA HIS A 132 5.91 10.24 -14.39
C HIS A 132 5.13 11.20 -13.48
N GLY A 133 5.85 12.10 -12.80
CA GLY A 133 5.27 13.16 -12.00
C GLY A 133 4.62 12.64 -10.71
N ALA A 134 5.21 11.62 -10.12
CA ALA A 134 4.89 11.12 -8.78
C ALA A 134 5.59 11.92 -7.67
N VAL A 135 6.36 12.97 -8.03
CA VAL A 135 7.11 13.82 -7.10
C VAL A 135 6.58 15.24 -7.14
N THR A 136 6.33 15.82 -5.96
CA THR A 136 5.98 17.22 -5.78
C THR A 136 7.11 17.93 -5.03
N VAL A 137 7.36 19.19 -5.38
CA VAL A 137 8.31 20.07 -4.68
C VAL A 137 7.54 21.32 -4.26
N ASN A 138 7.54 21.63 -2.97
CA ASN A 138 6.79 22.75 -2.38
C ASN A 138 5.32 22.76 -2.84
N GLY A 139 4.68 21.57 -2.87
CA GLY A 139 3.29 21.39 -3.32
C GLY A 139 3.08 21.36 -4.84
N LYS A 140 4.09 21.67 -5.66
CA LYS A 140 3.98 21.68 -7.12
C LYS A 140 4.55 20.40 -7.74
N LYS A 141 3.78 19.76 -8.63
CA LYS A 141 4.21 18.56 -9.36
C LYS A 141 5.41 18.87 -10.26
N MET A 142 6.55 18.25 -10.00
CA MET A 142 7.80 18.52 -10.70
C MET A 142 8.13 17.34 -11.61
N ARG A 143 8.12 17.54 -12.94
CA ARG A 143 8.46 16.49 -13.93
C ARG A 143 9.91 16.49 -14.39
N TYR A 144 10.71 17.45 -13.93
CA TYR A 144 12.09 17.65 -14.37
C TYR A 144 13.08 17.03 -13.37
N PRO A 145 13.72 15.87 -13.67
CA PRO A 145 14.71 15.26 -12.76
C PRO A 145 15.99 16.08 -12.65
N GLY A 146 16.21 17.03 -13.56
CA GLY A 146 17.33 17.97 -13.51
C GLY A 146 17.10 19.19 -12.61
N TYR A 147 15.94 19.29 -11.97
CA TYR A 147 15.67 20.36 -11.01
C TYR A 147 16.72 20.34 -9.89
N LEU A 148 17.33 21.50 -9.64
CA LEU A 148 18.33 21.68 -8.59
C LEU A 148 17.62 22.23 -7.36
N LEU A 149 17.61 21.44 -6.29
CA LEU A 149 17.03 21.83 -5.01
C LEU A 149 17.81 23.00 -4.41
N ASN A 150 17.04 23.92 -3.83
CA ASN A 150 17.51 25.00 -2.99
C ASN A 150 17.37 24.60 -1.51
N PRO A 151 18.23 25.10 -0.62
CA PRO A 151 18.07 24.92 0.81
C PRO A 151 16.68 25.38 1.26
N GLY A 152 15.96 24.52 1.99
CA GLY A 152 14.58 24.72 2.43
C GLY A 152 13.51 24.06 1.57
N ASP A 153 13.84 23.58 0.37
CA ASP A 153 12.85 22.92 -0.49
C ASP A 153 12.35 21.60 0.14
N LEU A 154 11.03 21.45 0.20
CA LEU A 154 10.35 20.22 0.59
C LEU A 154 9.96 19.44 -0.66
N PHE A 155 10.41 18.19 -0.77
CA PHE A 155 9.97 17.28 -1.82
C PHE A 155 9.23 16.07 -1.24
N GLN A 156 8.13 15.69 -1.87
CA GLN A 156 7.29 14.56 -1.46
C GLN A 156 7.10 13.60 -2.65
N VAL A 157 7.06 12.30 -2.33
CA VAL A 157 6.81 11.24 -3.30
C VAL A 157 5.50 10.54 -2.96
N GLU A 158 4.76 10.15 -3.99
CA GLU A 158 3.56 9.32 -3.84
C GLU A 158 3.85 8.04 -3.02
N PRO A 159 3.12 7.80 -1.91
CA PRO A 159 3.41 6.68 -1.01
C PRO A 159 3.40 5.31 -1.68
N GLU A 160 2.49 5.07 -2.61
CA GLU A 160 2.42 3.78 -3.31
C GLU A 160 3.68 3.47 -4.12
N ARG A 161 4.28 4.50 -4.73
CA ARG A 161 5.53 4.39 -5.49
C ARG A 161 6.70 4.09 -4.57
N VAL A 162 6.73 4.72 -3.40
CA VAL A 162 7.75 4.46 -2.37
C VAL A 162 7.63 3.02 -1.88
N MET A 163 6.44 2.60 -1.49
CA MET A 163 6.17 1.23 -1.02
C MET A 163 6.54 0.18 -2.06
N PHE A 164 6.30 0.45 -3.35
CA PHE A 164 6.77 -0.38 -4.46
C PHE A 164 8.30 -0.41 -4.62
N ALA A 165 8.98 0.73 -4.46
CA ALA A 165 10.42 0.78 -4.58
C ALA A 165 11.14 0.09 -3.42
N THR A 166 10.72 0.38 -2.20
CA THR A 166 11.34 -0.08 -0.95
C THR A 166 10.88 -1.47 -0.55
N GLY A 167 9.70 -1.89 -1.01
CA GLY A 167 9.13 -3.19 -0.72
C GLY A 167 9.80 -4.34 -1.48
N ALA A 168 9.55 -5.54 -1.00
CA ALA A 168 9.89 -6.76 -1.71
C ALA A 168 9.09 -6.89 -3.03
N PRO A 169 9.69 -7.48 -4.07
CA PRO A 169 8.99 -7.74 -5.31
C PRO A 169 7.84 -8.72 -5.08
N LYS A 170 6.70 -8.50 -5.75
CA LYS A 170 5.58 -9.45 -5.77
C LYS A 170 6.01 -10.79 -6.35
N ASP A 171 5.51 -11.87 -5.76
CA ASP A 171 5.76 -13.19 -6.29
C ASP A 171 5.06 -13.40 -7.65
N LYS A 172 5.43 -14.45 -8.39
CA LYS A 172 4.79 -14.81 -9.65
C LYS A 172 3.31 -15.17 -9.44
N TYR A 173 2.98 -15.85 -8.34
CA TYR A 173 1.61 -16.21 -8.00
C TYR A 173 0.78 -14.96 -7.69
N ASP A 174 1.26 -14.06 -6.82
CA ASP A 174 0.57 -12.80 -6.51
C ASP A 174 0.35 -11.92 -7.74
N ARG A 175 1.31 -11.89 -8.65
CA ARG A 175 1.17 -11.16 -9.93
C ARG A 175 0.11 -11.79 -10.83
N ARG A 176 0.01 -13.12 -10.83
CA ARG A 176 -1.03 -13.83 -11.59
C ARG A 176 -2.40 -13.56 -10.99
N ALA A 177 -2.53 -13.66 -9.66
CA ALA A 177 -3.77 -13.37 -8.93
C ALA A 177 -4.22 -11.93 -9.19
N ALA A 178 -3.31 -10.95 -9.08
CA ALA A 178 -3.59 -9.55 -9.38
C ALA A 178 -4.13 -9.34 -10.80
N ARG A 179 -3.52 -10.00 -11.80
CA ARG A 179 -3.98 -9.91 -13.20
C ARG A 179 -5.34 -10.58 -13.42
N VAL A 180 -5.65 -11.64 -12.68
CA VAL A 180 -6.98 -12.28 -12.75
C VAL A 180 -8.01 -11.36 -12.12
N ALA A 181 -7.73 -10.82 -10.93
CA ALA A 181 -8.61 -9.87 -10.26
C ALA A 181 -8.85 -8.60 -11.08
N GLU A 182 -7.82 -8.06 -11.75
CA GLU A 182 -7.96 -6.89 -12.64
C GLU A 182 -8.86 -7.22 -13.84
N LYS A 183 -8.72 -8.40 -14.44
CA LYS A 183 -9.60 -8.86 -15.52
C LYS A 183 -11.03 -9.13 -15.07
N GLU A 184 -11.22 -9.65 -13.87
CA GLU A 184 -12.56 -9.86 -13.29
C GLU A 184 -13.23 -8.51 -12.99
N ALA A 185 -12.47 -7.55 -12.43
CA ALA A 185 -12.94 -6.19 -12.21
C ALA A 185 -13.27 -5.45 -13.52
N GLU A 186 -12.46 -5.61 -14.57
CA GLU A 186 -12.77 -5.08 -15.91
C GLU A 186 -14.07 -5.69 -16.47
N LYS A 187 -14.25 -7.01 -16.37
CA LYS A 187 -15.50 -7.67 -16.80
C LYS A 187 -16.71 -7.24 -15.99
N GLU A 188 -16.55 -7.04 -14.69
CA GLU A 188 -17.63 -6.50 -13.85
C GLU A 188 -17.95 -5.05 -14.20
N ALA A 189 -16.94 -4.25 -14.53
CA ALA A 189 -17.14 -2.87 -14.97
C ALA A 189 -17.83 -2.81 -16.34
N GLU A 190 -17.46 -3.68 -17.29
CA GLU A 190 -18.13 -3.84 -18.58
C GLU A 190 -19.59 -4.26 -18.39
N LYS A 191 -19.87 -5.30 -17.59
CA LYS A 191 -21.24 -5.71 -17.28
C LYS A 191 -22.06 -4.59 -16.63
N LYS A 192 -21.48 -3.84 -15.69
CA LYS A 192 -22.16 -2.69 -15.07
C LYS A 192 -22.38 -1.54 -16.06
N ALA A 193 -21.51 -1.38 -17.05
CA ALA A 193 -21.67 -0.39 -18.10
C ALA A 193 -22.77 -0.81 -19.09
N GLU A 194 -22.82 -2.10 -19.47
CA GLU A 194 -23.89 -2.68 -20.28
C GLU A 194 -25.25 -2.62 -19.55
N GLU A 195 -25.31 -2.99 -18.27
CA GLU A 195 -26.54 -2.85 -17.45
C GLU A 195 -26.96 -1.37 -17.29
N ALA A 196 -26.01 -0.43 -17.27
CA ALA A 196 -26.30 1.00 -17.22
C ALA A 196 -26.70 1.58 -18.59
N GLU A 197 -26.26 0.98 -19.70
CA GLU A 197 -26.74 1.29 -21.05
C GLU A 197 -28.12 0.69 -21.29
N GLU A 198 -28.38 -0.57 -20.91
CA GLU A 198 -29.72 -1.18 -20.96
C GLU A 198 -30.72 -0.43 -20.07
N ALA A 199 -30.31 0.01 -18.88
CA ALA A 199 -31.15 0.86 -18.04
C ALA A 199 -31.39 2.27 -18.63
N LYS A 200 -30.47 2.76 -19.49
CA LYS A 200 -30.65 4.00 -20.23
C LYS A 200 -31.54 3.81 -21.47
N GLU A 201 -31.40 2.71 -22.20
CA GLU A 201 -32.28 2.35 -23.31
C GLU A 201 -33.71 2.04 -22.82
N GLU A 202 -33.88 1.43 -21.64
CA GLU A 202 -35.21 1.30 -21.00
C GLU A 202 -35.77 2.64 -20.50
N SER A 203 -34.92 3.65 -20.28
CA SER A 203 -35.36 5.01 -19.95
C SER A 203 -35.64 5.88 -21.18
N GLU A 204 -34.97 5.64 -22.32
CA GLU A 204 -35.22 6.32 -23.60
C GLU A 204 -36.34 5.65 -24.44
N ALA A 205 -36.69 4.38 -24.17
CA ALA A 205 -37.87 3.72 -24.73
C ALA A 205 -39.19 4.06 -23.98
N LYS A 206 -39.15 5.00 -23.02
CA LYS A 206 -40.33 5.53 -22.31
C LYS A 206 -40.29 7.05 -22.15
N GLU A 207 -40.07 7.77 -23.25
CA GLU A 207 -40.48 9.18 -23.37
C GLU A 207 -41.61 9.33 -24.40
N GLU A 208 -42.68 8.57 -24.21
CA GLU A 208 -44.03 8.88 -24.71
C GLU A 208 -45.05 8.04 -23.92
N ASP A 209 -45.26 8.38 -22.65
CA ASP A 209 -46.59 8.42 -22.07
C ASP A 209 -46.55 9.06 -20.68
N LYS A 210 -47.31 10.14 -20.52
CA LYS A 210 -47.56 10.76 -19.22
C LYS A 210 -48.21 9.73 -18.30
N GLN A 211 -47.49 9.23 -17.31
CA GLN A 211 -48.09 8.42 -16.25
C GLN A 211 -48.98 9.29 -15.37
N GLU A 212 -50.28 9.20 -15.65
CA GLU A 212 -51.34 9.57 -14.73
C GLU A 212 -51.17 8.82 -13.40
N VAL A 213 -51.46 9.51 -12.31
CA VAL A 213 -51.54 8.97 -10.96
C VAL A 213 -52.40 7.70 -10.98
N GLN A 214 -51.79 6.54 -10.75
CA GLN A 214 -52.50 5.26 -10.76
C GLN A 214 -53.63 5.30 -9.74
N SER A 215 -54.87 5.21 -10.22
CA SER A 215 -56.02 5.11 -9.35
C SER A 215 -55.93 3.84 -8.48
N PRO A 216 -56.30 3.87 -7.19
CA PRO A 216 -56.26 2.71 -6.30
C PRO A 216 -57.11 1.52 -6.80
N ARG A 217 -58.02 1.77 -7.74
CA ARG A 217 -58.79 0.73 -8.43
C ARG A 217 -57.91 -0.08 -9.39
N GLN A 218 -57.01 0.57 -10.12
CA GLN A 218 -56.08 -0.07 -11.05
C GLN A 218 -55.02 -0.90 -10.30
N THR A 219 -54.54 -0.43 -9.15
CA THR A 219 -53.59 -1.18 -8.32
C THR A 219 -54.23 -2.45 -7.73
N LEU A 220 -55.48 -2.37 -7.26
CA LEU A 220 -56.25 -3.54 -6.80
C LEU A 220 -56.53 -4.52 -7.95
N GLN A 221 -56.76 -4.03 -9.16
CA GLN A 221 -56.98 -4.86 -10.35
C GLN A 221 -55.69 -5.57 -10.79
N ALA A 222 -54.53 -4.93 -10.65
CA ALA A 222 -53.21 -5.51 -10.87
C ALA A 222 -52.84 -6.56 -9.81
N MET A 223 -53.15 -6.32 -8.52
CA MET A 223 -52.96 -7.33 -7.48
C MET A 223 -53.86 -8.56 -7.69
N LEU A 224 -55.07 -8.35 -8.21
CA LEU A 224 -55.99 -9.44 -8.54
C LEU A 224 -55.50 -10.26 -9.74
N SER A 225 -54.90 -9.64 -10.76
CA SER A 225 -54.28 -10.37 -11.89
C SER A 225 -53.04 -11.14 -11.44
N GLN A 226 -52.16 -10.56 -10.62
CA GLN A 226 -51.01 -11.25 -10.03
C GLN A 226 -51.43 -12.45 -9.18
N ALA A 227 -52.44 -12.29 -8.31
CA ALA A 227 -52.96 -13.40 -7.50
C ALA A 227 -53.59 -14.51 -8.36
N LYS A 228 -54.18 -14.19 -9.52
CA LYS A 228 -54.69 -15.18 -10.48
C LYS A 228 -53.56 -15.91 -11.19
N ASN A 229 -52.51 -15.20 -11.60
CA ASN A 229 -51.35 -15.79 -12.26
C ASN A 229 -50.61 -16.75 -11.32
N ILE A 230 -50.41 -16.37 -10.06
CA ILE A 230 -49.81 -17.26 -9.03
C ILE A 230 -50.65 -18.54 -8.83
N MET A 231 -51.99 -18.42 -8.87
CA MET A 231 -52.91 -19.56 -8.79
C MET A 231 -52.94 -20.41 -10.07
N ALA A 232 -52.61 -19.84 -11.23
CA ALA A 232 -52.59 -20.52 -12.52
C ALA A 232 -51.24 -21.23 -12.79
N ASP A 233 -50.12 -20.58 -12.47
CA ASP A 233 -48.77 -21.07 -12.76
C ASP A 233 -48.31 -22.21 -11.84
N SER A 234 -48.96 -22.41 -10.69
CA SER A 234 -48.53 -23.40 -9.69
C SER A 234 -49.62 -24.41 -9.31
N LYS A 235 -50.03 -25.24 -10.27
CA LYS A 235 -50.99 -26.33 -10.00
C LYS A 235 -50.50 -27.31 -8.90
N SER A 236 -49.19 -27.41 -8.62
CA SER A 236 -48.62 -28.41 -7.69
C SER A 236 -47.72 -27.92 -6.53
N VAL A 237 -47.44 -26.62 -6.35
CA VAL A 237 -46.36 -26.19 -5.39
C VAL A 237 -46.84 -25.41 -4.15
N LEU A 238 -48.06 -24.86 -4.12
CA LEU A 238 -48.54 -24.07 -2.97
C LEU A 238 -49.26 -24.94 -1.91
N PRO A 239 -48.90 -24.83 -0.61
CA PRO A 239 -49.62 -25.47 0.50
C PRO A 239 -51.10 -25.09 0.54
N ALA A 240 -51.97 -26.01 0.97
CA ALA A 240 -53.43 -25.81 0.98
C ALA A 240 -53.87 -24.53 1.72
N LYS A 241 -53.17 -24.20 2.81
CA LYS A 241 -53.42 -22.99 3.60
C LYS A 241 -53.18 -21.69 2.81
N ARG A 242 -52.09 -21.62 2.02
CA ARG A 242 -51.82 -20.45 1.15
C ARG A 242 -52.79 -20.34 -0.02
N LYS A 243 -53.26 -21.46 -0.58
CA LYS A 243 -54.30 -21.46 -1.62
C LYS A 243 -55.64 -20.92 -1.07
N GLN A 244 -55.97 -21.25 0.18
CA GLN A 244 -57.15 -20.72 0.86
C GLN A 244 -57.02 -19.20 1.13
N GLU A 245 -55.85 -18.75 1.56
CA GLU A 245 -55.55 -17.33 1.77
C GLU A 245 -55.66 -16.53 0.46
N LEU A 246 -55.09 -17.01 -0.65
CA LEU A 246 -55.17 -16.35 -1.96
C LEU A 246 -56.60 -16.30 -2.52
N ARG A 247 -57.41 -17.35 -2.31
CA ARG A 247 -58.85 -17.34 -2.65
C ARG A 247 -59.63 -16.36 -1.78
N GLY A 248 -59.31 -16.28 -0.49
CA GLY A 248 -59.87 -15.30 0.44
C GLY A 248 -59.55 -13.87 0.02
N PHE A 249 -58.29 -13.61 -0.35
CA PHE A 249 -57.82 -12.34 -0.88
C PHE A 249 -58.54 -11.95 -2.17
N GLN A 250 -58.64 -12.85 -3.16
CA GLN A 250 -59.39 -12.59 -4.40
C GLN A 250 -60.87 -12.23 -4.14
N LYS A 251 -61.51 -12.88 -3.16
CA LYS A 251 -62.90 -12.59 -2.77
C LYS A 251 -63.04 -11.24 -2.06
N ALA A 252 -62.07 -10.87 -1.23
CA ALA A 252 -62.02 -9.58 -0.55
C ALA A 252 -61.81 -8.43 -1.54
N VAL A 253 -60.83 -8.54 -2.45
CA VAL A 253 -60.54 -7.51 -3.47
C VAL A 253 -61.71 -7.33 -4.42
N ARG A 254 -62.36 -8.42 -4.88
CA ARG A 254 -63.59 -8.33 -5.69
C ARG A 254 -64.74 -7.63 -4.96
N ARG A 255 -64.89 -7.86 -3.66
CA ARG A 255 -65.91 -7.21 -2.83
C ARG A 255 -65.64 -5.72 -2.63
N VAL A 256 -64.38 -5.32 -2.58
CA VAL A 256 -63.98 -3.90 -2.50
C VAL A 256 -64.21 -3.21 -3.84
N LEU A 257 -63.79 -3.82 -4.95
CA LEU A 257 -64.03 -3.33 -6.32
C LEU A 257 -65.52 -3.23 -6.67
N SER A 258 -66.37 -4.09 -6.10
CA SER A 258 -67.82 -4.04 -6.30
C SER A 258 -68.54 -3.02 -5.42
N ARG A 259 -67.85 -2.38 -4.46
CA ARG A 259 -68.43 -1.41 -3.51
C ARG A 259 -67.95 0.03 -3.77
N SER A 260 -67.01 0.23 -4.68
CA SER A 260 -66.22 1.47 -4.82
C SER A 260 -66.71 2.40 -5.94
N ASP A 261 -67.93 2.94 -5.82
CA ASP A 261 -68.44 4.00 -6.71
C ASP A 261 -68.54 5.38 -6.02
N SER A 262 -67.93 5.58 -4.83
CA SER A 262 -67.90 6.91 -4.19
C SER A 262 -66.57 7.26 -3.51
N ASN A 263 -66.11 8.50 -3.76
CA ASN A 263 -64.81 9.05 -3.36
C ASN A 263 -64.66 9.37 -1.86
N VAL A 264 -65.66 9.11 -1.02
CA VAL A 264 -65.65 9.52 0.41
C VAL A 264 -64.95 8.49 1.32
N LEU A 265 -64.60 7.31 0.79
CA LEU A 265 -63.95 6.22 1.55
C LEU A 265 -62.41 6.17 1.42
N ALA A 266 -61.81 6.98 0.54
CA ALA A 266 -60.37 7.00 0.33
C ALA A 266 -59.63 7.47 1.59
N ASP A 267 -60.13 8.53 2.23
CA ASP A 267 -59.49 9.14 3.40
C ASP A 267 -59.52 8.23 4.64
N ASN A 268 -60.57 7.40 4.78
CA ASN A 268 -60.71 6.47 5.91
C ASN A 268 -59.87 5.20 5.71
N LEU A 269 -59.68 4.77 4.45
CA LEU A 269 -58.80 3.63 4.12
C LEU A 269 -57.32 3.98 4.27
N GLU A 270 -56.93 5.22 3.97
CA GLU A 270 -55.56 5.69 4.14
C GLU A 270 -55.18 5.77 5.63
N ALA A 271 -56.11 6.24 6.46
CA ALA A 271 -55.99 6.18 7.93
C ALA A 271 -55.84 4.74 8.44
N GLN A 272 -56.70 3.82 7.98
CA GLN A 272 -56.66 2.40 8.37
C GLN A 272 -55.39 1.68 7.89
N PHE A 273 -54.83 2.07 6.74
CA PHE A 273 -53.56 1.54 6.24
C PHE A 273 -52.37 2.03 7.07
N SER A 274 -52.37 3.30 7.50
CA SER A 274 -51.32 3.84 8.36
C SER A 274 -51.27 3.11 9.71
N GLU A 275 -52.42 2.79 10.29
CA GLU A 275 -52.54 2.05 11.54
C GLU A 275 -52.05 0.60 11.40
N LEU A 276 -52.41 -0.08 10.30
CA LEU A 276 -51.92 -1.42 10.00
C LEU A 276 -50.41 -1.47 9.76
N THR A 277 -49.81 -0.44 9.13
CA THR A 277 -48.34 -0.38 8.96
C THR A 277 -47.63 -0.14 10.28
N LEU A 278 -48.19 0.65 11.19
CA LEU A 278 -47.67 0.85 12.54
C LEU A 278 -47.73 -0.45 13.34
N LEU A 279 -48.84 -1.19 13.27
CA LEU A 279 -48.98 -2.49 13.91
C LEU A 279 -48.03 -3.55 13.33
N LEU A 280 -47.79 -3.54 12.01
CA LEU A 280 -46.82 -4.43 11.36
C LEU A 280 -45.37 -4.12 11.75
N LYS A 281 -45.02 -2.83 11.88
CA LYS A 281 -43.72 -2.39 12.39
C LYS A 281 -43.54 -2.78 13.85
N ALA A 282 -44.56 -2.59 14.69
CA ALA A 282 -44.55 -3.02 16.08
C ALA A 282 -44.36 -4.55 16.21
N LYS A 283 -45.06 -5.34 15.38
CA LYS A 283 -44.94 -6.80 15.37
C LYS A 283 -43.59 -7.29 14.85
N LYS A 284 -42.96 -6.56 13.90
CA LYS A 284 -41.56 -6.82 13.48
C LYS A 284 -40.59 -6.54 14.62
N ALA A 285 -40.80 -5.47 15.39
CA ALA A 285 -39.98 -5.13 16.55
C ALA A 285 -40.13 -6.13 17.72
N GLU A 286 -41.31 -6.74 17.89
CA GLU A 286 -41.49 -7.85 18.84
C GLU A 286 -40.77 -9.13 18.39
N LYS A 287 -40.69 -9.36 17.08
CA LYS A 287 -40.00 -10.53 16.52
C LYS A 287 -38.48 -10.45 16.68
N THR A 288 -37.90 -9.25 16.63
CA THR A 288 -36.48 -9.01 16.95
C THR A 288 -36.18 -9.05 18.46
N LYS A 289 -37.13 -8.68 19.33
CA LYS A 289 -36.97 -8.86 20.78
C LYS A 289 -37.05 -10.33 21.24
N LYS A 290 -37.79 -11.19 20.53
CA LYS A 290 -37.88 -12.63 20.83
C LYS A 290 -36.64 -13.45 20.43
N SER A 291 -35.73 -12.93 19.60
CA SER A 291 -34.44 -13.59 19.33
C SER A 291 -33.32 -13.17 20.29
N GLY A 292 -33.55 -12.17 21.16
CA GLY A 292 -32.56 -11.63 22.09
C GLY A 292 -32.71 -12.08 23.54
N ASN A 293 -33.53 -13.09 23.85
CA ASN A 293 -33.80 -13.51 25.23
C ASN A 293 -33.65 -15.02 25.41
N LYS A 294 -32.42 -15.52 25.19
CA LYS A 294 -32.02 -16.87 25.58
C LYS A 294 -30.60 -16.86 26.15
N GLU A 295 -30.42 -16.15 27.27
CA GLU A 295 -29.28 -16.30 28.16
C GLU A 295 -29.63 -15.70 29.53
N ARG A 296 -29.95 -16.57 30.50
CA ARG A 296 -29.67 -16.46 31.95
C ARG A 296 -30.59 -17.37 32.77
N GLN A 297 -29.98 -18.41 33.37
CA GLN A 297 -30.28 -19.15 34.61
C GLN A 297 -29.44 -20.44 34.50
N ASP A 298 -28.60 -20.87 35.45
CA ASP A 298 -28.73 -20.88 36.90
C ASP A 298 -27.39 -20.89 37.65
N THR A 299 -27.49 -20.65 38.95
CA THR A 299 -26.47 -20.55 39.98
C THR A 299 -26.18 -21.86 40.73
N THR A 300 -24.97 -21.91 41.33
CA THR A 300 -24.56 -22.56 42.62
C THR A 300 -24.40 -24.09 42.74
N SER A 301 -23.17 -24.56 43.05
CA SER A 301 -22.75 -25.04 44.41
C SER A 301 -21.36 -25.74 44.47
N ALA A 302 -20.61 -25.41 45.54
CA ALA A 302 -19.75 -26.23 46.42
C ALA A 302 -18.38 -26.86 46.00
N ASN A 303 -17.35 -26.43 46.74
CA ASN A 303 -16.16 -27.12 47.31
C ASN A 303 -15.86 -28.61 46.99
N SER A 304 -14.61 -28.94 46.64
CA SER A 304 -13.65 -29.70 47.48
C SER A 304 -12.30 -29.96 46.77
N GLU A 305 -11.27 -30.24 47.58
CA GLU A 305 -9.87 -30.46 47.24
C GLU A 305 -9.56 -31.89 46.70
N LYS A 306 -8.30 -32.07 46.26
CA LYS A 306 -7.45 -33.29 46.21
C LYS A 306 -7.26 -34.09 44.91
N SER A 307 -6.04 -33.93 44.36
CA SER A 307 -4.95 -34.93 44.20
C SER A 307 -5.16 -36.30 43.50
N THR A 308 -4.20 -36.56 42.60
CA THR A 308 -3.50 -37.83 42.25
C THR A 308 -4.18 -38.92 41.39
N ASP A 309 -3.54 -39.12 40.24
CA ASP A 309 -3.02 -40.38 39.68
C ASP A 309 -3.81 -41.32 38.73
N THR A 310 -3.22 -41.41 37.52
CA THR A 310 -2.95 -42.55 36.63
C THR A 310 -4.04 -43.40 35.90
N LYS A 311 -3.75 -43.55 34.59
CA LYS A 311 -3.85 -44.73 33.68
C LYS A 311 -5.12 -44.95 32.80
N ALA A 312 -4.93 -44.58 31.52
CA ALA A 312 -4.77 -45.45 30.34
C ALA A 312 -5.98 -46.11 29.63
N ALA A 313 -5.87 -46.03 28.29
CA ALA A 313 -6.34 -46.91 27.20
C ALA A 313 -7.66 -46.53 26.48
N THR A 314 -7.54 -45.94 25.28
CA THR A 314 -7.93 -46.45 23.92
C THR A 314 -9.39 -46.13 23.56
N GLU A 315 -9.72 -45.45 22.46
CA GLU A 315 -9.59 -45.89 21.05
C GLU A 315 -9.45 -44.72 20.05
N VAL A 316 -9.06 -45.10 18.83
CA VAL A 316 -8.59 -44.33 17.66
C VAL A 316 -9.76 -43.79 16.83
N ASP A 317 -9.68 -42.55 16.29
CA ASP A 317 -9.99 -42.28 14.87
C ASP A 317 -9.72 -40.83 14.40
N SER A 318 -9.12 -40.75 13.20
CA SER A 318 -8.88 -39.61 12.29
C SER A 318 -7.76 -38.61 12.64
N GLU A 319 -6.57 -38.92 12.13
CA GLU A 319 -5.44 -37.99 11.97
C GLU A 319 -5.83 -36.81 11.06
N THR A 320 -6.08 -35.65 11.65
CA THR A 320 -5.83 -34.35 11.02
C THR A 320 -4.59 -33.79 11.68
N GLN A 321 -3.57 -33.42 10.90
CA GLN A 321 -2.37 -32.83 11.49
C GLN A 321 -2.76 -31.53 12.24
N PRO A 322 -2.14 -31.23 13.39
CA PRO A 322 -2.48 -30.02 14.17
C PRO A 322 -2.31 -28.71 13.37
N GLY A 323 -1.53 -28.73 12.29
CA GLY A 323 -1.40 -27.60 11.37
C GLY A 323 -2.63 -27.32 10.49
N ASP A 324 -3.44 -28.34 10.17
CA ASP A 324 -4.58 -28.19 9.24
C ASP A 324 -5.71 -27.41 9.90
N LYS A 325 -6.05 -27.72 11.15
CA LYS A 325 -7.06 -26.97 11.94
C LYS A 325 -6.67 -25.51 12.16
N LEU A 326 -5.38 -25.25 12.40
CA LEU A 326 -4.84 -23.90 12.53
C LEU A 326 -4.97 -23.12 11.22
N SER A 327 -4.71 -23.79 10.08
CA SER A 327 -4.86 -23.20 8.75
C SER A 327 -6.32 -22.92 8.36
N GLU A 328 -7.26 -23.75 8.81
CA GLU A 328 -8.70 -23.55 8.63
C GLU A 328 -9.20 -22.39 9.49
N ALA A 329 -8.78 -22.30 10.75
CA ALA A 329 -9.08 -21.16 11.62
C ALA A 329 -8.56 -19.83 11.03
N PHE A 330 -7.37 -19.86 10.39
CA PHE A 330 -6.83 -18.71 9.66
C PHE A 330 -7.66 -18.32 8.43
N ARG A 331 -8.11 -19.29 7.63
CA ARG A 331 -8.99 -19.04 6.48
C ARG A 331 -10.32 -18.44 6.93
N GLN A 332 -10.93 -19.02 7.96
CA GLN A 332 -12.24 -18.60 8.45
C GLN A 332 -12.20 -17.19 9.06
N ALA A 333 -11.11 -16.83 9.74
CA ALA A 333 -10.89 -15.47 10.24
C ALA A 333 -10.54 -14.45 9.13
N ALA A 334 -9.90 -14.89 8.04
CA ALA A 334 -9.66 -14.05 6.87
C ALA A 334 -10.95 -13.73 6.11
N GLU A 335 -11.87 -14.69 6.07
CA GLU A 335 -13.17 -14.55 5.39
C GLU A 335 -14.21 -13.82 6.25
N ASN A 336 -14.23 -14.03 7.57
CA ASN A 336 -15.20 -13.43 8.50
C ASN A 336 -14.51 -12.78 9.72
N PRO A 337 -14.14 -11.49 9.67
CA PRO A 337 -13.36 -10.82 10.71
C PRO A 337 -14.11 -10.54 12.03
N GLU A 338 -15.43 -10.75 12.09
CA GLU A 338 -16.27 -10.49 13.27
C GLU A 338 -16.67 -11.74 14.07
N GLN A 339 -16.31 -12.94 13.60
CA GLN A 339 -16.75 -14.20 14.22
C GLN A 339 -15.73 -14.68 15.28
N GLU A 340 -16.20 -15.01 16.49
CA GLU A 340 -15.36 -15.57 17.55
C GLU A 340 -14.84 -16.96 17.15
N VAL A 341 -13.52 -17.11 17.13
CA VAL A 341 -12.83 -18.37 16.84
C VAL A 341 -12.76 -19.19 18.13
N ASP A 342 -13.21 -20.44 18.09
CA ASP A 342 -13.16 -21.35 19.25
C ASP A 342 -11.69 -21.70 19.58
N THR A 343 -11.17 -21.14 20.67
CA THR A 343 -9.73 -21.21 21.04
C THR A 343 -9.46 -22.23 22.16
N SER A 344 -10.44 -23.07 22.48
CA SER A 344 -10.44 -23.98 23.62
C SER A 344 -9.42 -25.12 23.52
N GLU A 345 -8.95 -25.47 22.32
CA GLU A 345 -7.97 -26.54 22.07
C GLU A 345 -6.54 -26.04 21.84
N LEU A 346 -6.30 -24.72 21.77
CA LEU A 346 -4.97 -24.18 21.48
C LEU A 346 -4.10 -24.11 22.73
N THR A 347 -2.83 -24.50 22.60
CA THR A 347 -1.82 -24.23 23.62
C THR A 347 -1.56 -22.72 23.76
N ASP A 348 -1.06 -22.27 24.91
CA ASP A 348 -0.77 -20.85 25.17
C ASP A 348 0.22 -20.23 24.15
N GLU A 349 1.13 -21.05 23.62
CA GLU A 349 2.08 -20.61 22.59
C GLU A 349 1.40 -20.45 21.22
N GLU A 350 0.59 -21.42 20.82
CA GLU A 350 -0.20 -21.36 19.59
C GLU A 350 -1.20 -20.21 19.63
N PHE A 351 -1.83 -19.96 20.77
CA PHE A 351 -2.74 -18.84 20.95
C PHE A 351 -2.01 -17.49 20.79
N LYS A 352 -0.78 -17.35 21.32
CA LYS A 352 0.05 -16.16 21.11
C LYS A 352 0.44 -15.97 19.65
N ILE A 353 0.76 -17.06 18.94
CA ILE A 353 1.10 -17.03 17.51
C ILE A 353 -0.12 -16.64 16.69
N LEU A 354 -1.28 -17.27 16.94
CA LEU A 354 -2.55 -16.97 16.28
C LEU A 354 -2.94 -15.51 16.50
N ARG A 355 -2.90 -15.03 17.74
CA ARG A 355 -3.18 -13.62 18.07
C ARG A 355 -2.26 -12.66 17.34
N ARG A 356 -0.95 -12.96 17.26
CA ARG A 356 0.02 -12.15 16.52
C ARG A 356 -0.31 -12.12 15.03
N ALA A 357 -0.66 -13.26 14.45
CA ALA A 357 -0.99 -13.37 13.03
C ALA A 357 -2.31 -12.66 12.69
N LEU A 358 -3.34 -12.74 13.54
CA LEU A 358 -4.59 -11.99 13.37
C LEU A 358 -4.37 -10.48 13.44
N ILE A 359 -3.57 -10.00 14.41
CA ILE A 359 -3.17 -8.57 14.47
C ILE A 359 -2.45 -8.17 13.18
N GLN A 360 -1.53 -9.00 12.69
CA GLN A 360 -0.80 -8.74 11.45
C GLN A 360 -1.69 -8.71 10.22
N MET A 361 -2.69 -9.59 10.12
CA MET A 361 -3.67 -9.61 9.02
C MET A 361 -4.60 -8.39 9.07
N ARG A 362 -5.00 -7.96 10.28
CA ARG A 362 -5.79 -6.75 10.48
C ARG A 362 -5.01 -5.49 10.08
N ASP A 363 -3.77 -5.38 10.55
CA ASP A 363 -2.95 -4.18 10.36
C ASP A 363 -2.37 -4.10 8.92
N ASN A 364 -2.15 -5.24 8.26
CA ASN A 364 -1.58 -5.32 6.91
C ASN A 364 -2.24 -6.44 6.10
N PRO A 365 -3.49 -6.22 5.62
CA PRO A 365 -4.23 -7.23 4.88
C PRO A 365 -3.54 -7.56 3.55
N ILE A 366 -3.74 -8.80 3.09
CA ILE A 366 -3.29 -9.24 1.77
C ILE A 366 -4.21 -8.60 0.74
N ASP A 367 -3.63 -7.75 -0.09
CA ASP A 367 -4.34 -7.01 -1.14
C ASP A 367 -3.56 -7.16 -2.44
N HIS A 368 -4.16 -7.90 -3.38
CA HIS A 368 -3.56 -8.18 -4.67
C HIS A 368 -3.62 -6.98 -5.64
N SER A 369 -4.48 -5.98 -5.41
CA SER A 369 -4.65 -4.81 -6.28
C SER A 369 -3.45 -3.85 -6.21
N LYS A 370 -2.82 -3.73 -5.02
CA LYS A 370 -1.67 -2.84 -4.80
C LYS A 370 -0.46 -3.23 -5.64
N PRO A 371 0.44 -2.33 -6.05
CA PRO A 371 1.58 -2.67 -6.93
C PRO A 371 2.71 -3.48 -6.26
N TYR A 372 2.76 -3.51 -4.93
CA TYR A 372 3.79 -4.18 -4.12
C TYR A 372 3.28 -5.43 -3.43
N ALA A 373 4.19 -6.27 -2.91
CA ALA A 373 3.81 -7.45 -2.13
C ALA A 373 3.12 -7.03 -0.82
N THR A 374 1.98 -7.64 -0.53
CA THR A 374 1.19 -7.45 0.68
C THR A 374 1.14 -8.79 1.44
N PRO A 375 1.42 -8.84 2.76
CA PRO A 375 1.80 -7.73 3.62
C PRO A 375 3.12 -7.07 3.21
N TRP A 376 3.17 -5.74 3.26
CA TRP A 376 4.39 -5.01 2.91
C TRP A 376 5.56 -5.44 3.79
N ARG A 377 6.66 -5.82 3.13
CA ARG A 377 7.95 -6.13 3.76
C ARG A 377 9.07 -5.39 3.03
N PRO A 378 10.12 -4.95 3.74
CA PRO A 378 11.24 -4.28 3.09
C PRO A 378 11.94 -5.19 2.08
N ARG A 379 12.62 -4.59 1.12
CA ARG A 379 13.42 -5.30 0.12
C ARG A 379 14.56 -6.09 0.79
N ASP A 380 14.81 -7.30 0.29
CA ASP A 380 15.72 -8.29 0.90
C ASP A 380 17.10 -7.76 1.30
N PHE A 381 17.71 -6.87 0.51
CA PHE A 381 19.06 -6.31 0.76
C PHE A 381 19.05 -4.81 1.06
N MET A 382 17.93 -4.25 1.53
CA MET A 382 17.81 -2.80 1.79
C MET A 382 18.77 -2.32 2.88
N SER A 383 19.01 -3.13 3.91
CA SER A 383 19.84 -2.77 5.08
C SER A 383 21.26 -2.34 4.72
N ALA A 384 21.89 -2.99 3.73
CA ALA A 384 23.26 -2.69 3.29
C ALA A 384 23.39 -1.29 2.64
N PHE A 385 22.29 -0.69 2.23
CA PHE A 385 22.26 0.61 1.55
C PHE A 385 21.53 1.69 2.34
N ALA A 386 20.95 1.35 3.49
CA ALA A 386 20.12 2.23 4.30
C ALA A 386 20.97 3.33 4.95
N THR A 387 21.15 4.43 4.22
CA THR A 387 21.96 5.58 4.63
C THR A 387 21.25 6.86 4.23
N ILE A 388 20.85 7.65 5.22
CA ILE A 388 20.26 8.98 5.01
C ILE A 388 21.36 10.02 5.26
N PRO A 389 21.69 10.88 4.27
CA PRO A 389 22.74 11.86 4.45
C PRO A 389 22.27 13.04 5.31
N ARG A 390 23.21 13.66 6.05
CA ARG A 390 22.93 14.74 7.01
C ARG A 390 22.35 16.03 6.42
N TYR A 391 22.36 16.20 5.10
CA TYR A 391 21.81 17.38 4.43
C TYR A 391 20.33 17.20 4.06
N LEU A 392 19.76 16.01 4.27
CA LEU A 392 18.35 15.70 4.09
C LEU A 392 17.72 15.38 5.43
N GLU A 393 16.59 16.02 5.72
CA GLU A 393 15.69 15.60 6.79
C GLU A 393 14.54 14.80 6.16
N VAL A 394 14.29 13.59 6.64
CA VAL A 394 13.33 12.67 5.99
C VAL A 394 12.25 12.28 6.97
N ASN A 395 10.99 12.38 6.54
CA ASN A 395 9.84 11.82 7.23
C ASN A 395 9.28 10.64 6.42
N PRO A 396 9.55 9.38 6.83
CA PRO A 396 9.09 8.19 6.13
C PRO A 396 7.57 8.04 6.09
N LYS A 397 6.84 8.52 7.11
CA LYS A 397 5.37 8.38 7.19
C LYS A 397 4.67 9.17 6.09
N ALA A 398 5.13 10.40 5.86
CA ALA A 398 4.58 11.28 4.83
C ALA A 398 5.20 11.05 3.44
N CYS A 399 6.23 10.19 3.33
CA CYS A 399 7.06 10.06 2.14
C CYS A 399 7.61 11.43 1.66
N ALA A 400 7.96 12.30 2.61
CA ALA A 400 8.42 13.67 2.38
C ALA A 400 9.82 13.88 2.97
N ALA A 401 10.60 14.73 2.34
CA ALA A 401 11.91 15.13 2.82
C ALA A 401 12.19 16.60 2.53
N VAL A 402 12.96 17.23 3.42
CA VAL A 402 13.39 18.62 3.30
C VAL A 402 14.87 18.66 2.97
N TYR A 403 15.22 19.40 1.92
CA TYR A 403 16.59 19.67 1.54
C TYR A 403 17.15 20.79 2.40
N LEU A 404 17.78 20.46 3.53
CA LEU A 404 18.21 21.45 4.52
C LEU A 404 19.30 22.38 3.99
N ARG A 405 20.30 21.80 3.31
CA ARG A 405 21.49 22.53 2.86
C ARG A 405 22.20 21.78 1.74
N HIS A 406 23.20 22.43 1.17
CA HIS A 406 24.13 21.76 0.27
C HIS A 406 25.14 20.88 1.04
N PRO A 407 25.54 19.73 0.50
CA PRO A 407 26.53 18.87 1.16
C PRO A 407 27.87 19.61 1.28
N VAL A 408 28.43 19.57 2.49
CA VAL A 408 29.69 20.21 2.84
C VAL A 408 30.70 19.20 3.38
N VAL A 409 31.97 19.59 3.34
CA VAL A 409 33.08 18.86 3.96
C VAL A 409 33.32 19.39 5.37
N ARG A 410 33.51 18.49 6.33
CA ARG A 410 33.85 18.79 7.73
C ARG A 410 35.20 18.11 8.07
N PRO A 411 35.86 18.46 9.18
CA PRO A 411 37.03 17.72 9.64
C PRO A 411 36.69 16.21 9.76
N GLY A 412 37.45 15.36 9.07
CA GLY A 412 37.27 13.90 9.10
C GLY A 412 36.06 13.31 8.37
N LEU A 413 35.16 14.11 7.77
CA LEU A 413 33.94 13.59 7.11
C LEU A 413 33.54 14.43 5.88
N SER A 414 33.08 13.76 4.83
CA SER A 414 32.35 14.40 3.72
C SER A 414 30.87 14.00 3.79
N GLU A 415 29.97 14.97 3.64
CA GLU A 415 28.53 14.68 3.58
C GLU A 415 28.10 14.02 2.26
N VAL A 416 28.95 14.05 1.22
CA VAL A 416 28.67 13.36 -0.06
C VAL A 416 28.87 11.85 0.10
N PRO A 417 27.81 11.02 -0.01
CA PRO A 417 27.96 9.58 0.18
C PRO A 417 28.65 8.95 -1.03
N SER A 418 29.84 8.38 -0.81
CA SER A 418 30.70 7.80 -1.84
C SER A 418 31.33 6.51 -1.30
N PRO A 419 31.25 5.38 -2.03
CA PRO A 419 31.86 4.11 -1.59
C PRO A 419 33.37 4.04 -1.87
N PHE A 420 34.01 5.14 -2.29
CA PHE A 420 35.39 5.15 -2.76
C PHE A 420 36.33 5.85 -1.77
N ASN A 421 37.60 5.43 -1.78
CA ASN A 421 38.63 6.06 -0.95
C ASN A 421 39.01 7.47 -1.42
N LEU A 422 39.73 8.20 -0.56
CA LEU A 422 40.16 9.59 -0.82
C LEU A 422 41.02 9.74 -2.08
N ALA A 423 41.89 8.76 -2.34
CA ALA A 423 42.76 8.74 -3.51
C ALA A 423 41.96 8.72 -4.83
N THR A 424 40.89 7.90 -4.89
CA THR A 424 40.00 7.84 -6.05
C THR A 424 39.28 9.18 -6.26
N GLY A 425 38.80 9.79 -5.17
CA GLY A 425 38.18 11.12 -5.20
C GLY A 425 39.15 12.19 -5.73
N ALA A 426 40.40 12.18 -5.26
CA ALA A 426 41.44 13.12 -5.70
C ALA A 426 41.77 12.96 -7.19
N LEU A 427 42.01 11.74 -7.65
CA LEU A 427 42.30 11.46 -9.07
C LEU A 427 41.13 11.85 -9.98
N ALA A 428 39.90 11.60 -9.55
CA ALA A 428 38.70 12.03 -10.28
C ALA A 428 38.59 13.57 -10.33
N TYR A 429 38.86 14.26 -9.22
CA TYR A 429 38.90 15.72 -9.18
C TYR A 429 39.94 16.29 -10.15
N HIS A 430 41.17 15.74 -10.15
CA HIS A 430 42.24 16.15 -11.07
C HIS A 430 41.86 15.95 -12.54
N TRP A 431 41.16 14.85 -12.87
CA TRP A 431 40.64 14.63 -14.22
C TRP A 431 39.71 15.79 -14.65
N TYR A 432 38.77 16.20 -13.79
CA TYR A 432 37.77 17.20 -14.14
C TYR A 432 38.29 18.64 -14.15
N LEU A 433 39.34 18.94 -13.39
CA LEU A 433 40.01 20.25 -13.44
C LEU A 433 40.53 20.59 -14.84
N ARG A 434 41.19 19.65 -15.51
CA ARG A 434 41.83 19.87 -16.82
C ARG A 434 41.16 19.13 -17.98
N ARG A 435 40.16 18.30 -17.69
CA ARG A 435 39.45 17.42 -18.64
C ARG A 435 40.38 16.42 -19.36
N ARG A 436 41.49 16.05 -18.72
CA ARG A 436 42.50 15.10 -19.19
C ARG A 436 43.34 14.57 -18.03
#